data_AF-A0AAV8UZ11-F1
#
_entry.id   AF-A0AAV8UZ11-F1
#
_cell.length_a   1.000
_cell.length_b   1.000
_cell.length_c   1.000
_cell.angle_alpha   90.00
_cell.angle_beta   90.00
_cell.angle_gamma   90.00
#
_symmetry.space_group_name_H-M   'P 1'
#
loop_
_entity.id
_entity.type
_entity.pdbx_description
1 polymer ?
#
loop_
_entity_poly.entity_id
_entity_poly.type
_entity_poly.pdbx_seq_one_letter_code
_entity_poly.pdbx_strand_id
1 'polypeptide(L)'
;MHAFVGGGAVGSSVRRVRRCSARMGLYGEAFQAAAQSYFADLAILHKYIGIPAEVVRIEHPLLMTSSVALLAGIGVKLGFESRGKDSAERQQSLHKILMASFLGICALGFGGGTLSYAMQQKEIWKSIHSQSAVALLVLLSANAILGISKLRSLHTGVGITVCLVLGAHIATGIQLLFT
;
A
#
# COMPACT_ATOMS: atom_id res chain seq x y z
N MET A 1 20.70 25.76 51.64
CA MET A 1 21.25 25.59 50.28
C MET A 1 20.95 24.18 49.81
N HIS A 2 19.90 23.96 49.01
CA HIS A 2 19.65 22.70 48.30
C HIS A 2 19.33 23.05 46.86
N ALA A 3 20.28 22.79 45.95
CA ALA A 3 20.13 23.02 44.52
C ALA A 3 19.35 21.85 43.91
N PHE A 4 18.21 22.17 43.27
CA PHE A 4 17.41 21.23 42.51
C PHE A 4 18.06 20.99 41.14
N VAL A 5 18.93 20.00 41.05
CA VAL A 5 19.51 19.52 39.78
C VAL A 5 18.51 18.55 39.13
N GLY A 6 17.58 19.08 38.34
CA GLY A 6 16.51 18.27 37.71
C GLY A 6 16.27 18.51 36.21
N GLY A 7 17.00 19.41 35.54
CA GLY A 7 16.67 19.86 34.17
C GLY A 7 17.40 19.15 33.00
N GLY A 8 18.46 18.38 33.26
CA GLY A 8 19.36 17.89 32.20
C GLY A 8 18.83 16.73 31.36
N ALA A 9 18.05 15.83 31.97
CA ALA A 9 17.62 14.59 31.32
C ALA A 9 16.59 14.83 30.20
N VAL A 10 15.60 15.70 30.45
CA VAL A 10 14.49 16.00 29.52
C VAL A 10 15.01 16.71 28.25
N GLY A 11 15.91 17.69 28.40
CA GLY A 11 16.51 18.40 27.26
C GLY A 11 17.43 17.53 26.39
N SER A 12 18.03 16.47 26.95
CA SER A 12 18.84 15.50 26.19
C SER A 12 17.98 14.58 25.31
N SER A 13 16.81 14.17 25.83
CA SER A 13 15.88 13.28 25.13
C SER A 13 15.15 13.99 23.99
N VAL A 14 14.69 15.23 24.20
CA VAL A 14 14.05 16.03 23.14
C VAL A 14 15.02 16.30 21.98
N ARG A 15 16.29 16.59 22.28
CA ARG A 15 17.33 16.77 21.25
C ARG A 15 17.63 15.48 20.49
N ARG A 16 17.63 14.32 21.16
CA ARG A 16 17.78 13.02 20.50
C ARG A 16 16.60 12.69 19.59
N VAL A 17 15.36 12.91 20.03
CA VAL A 17 14.16 12.68 19.21
C VAL A 17 14.15 13.60 17.99
N ARG A 18 14.45 14.89 18.15
CA ARG A 18 14.56 15.83 17.01
C ARG A 18 15.64 15.42 16.02
N ARG A 19 16.81 14.99 16.50
CA ARG A 19 17.90 14.52 15.65
C ARG A 19 17.55 13.22 14.92
N CYS A 20 16.84 12.31 15.57
CA CYS A 20 16.34 11.07 14.96
C CYS A 20 15.29 11.37 13.89
N SER A 21 14.34 12.25 14.17
CA SER A 21 13.33 12.71 13.22
C SER A 21 13.93 13.39 12.00
N ALA A 22 14.91 14.28 12.20
CA ALA A 22 15.62 14.93 11.09
C ALA A 22 16.40 13.92 10.24
N ARG A 23 17.03 12.92 10.87
CA ARG A 23 17.73 11.85 10.17
C ARG A 23 16.76 10.96 9.38
N MET A 24 15.62 10.59 9.95
CA MET A 24 14.57 9.86 9.25
C MET A 24 14.00 10.64 8.07
N GLY A 25 13.85 11.97 8.20
CA GLY A 25 13.48 12.85 7.08
C GLY A 25 14.51 12.82 5.94
N LEU A 26 15.80 12.93 6.27
CA LEU A 26 16.89 12.81 5.29
C LEU A 26 16.93 11.44 4.61
N TYR A 27 16.68 10.35 5.36
CA TYR A 27 16.58 9.01 4.78
C TYR A 27 15.37 8.86 3.86
N GLY A 28 14.24 9.49 4.19
CA GLY A 28 13.04 9.51 3.35
C GLY A 28 13.28 10.23 2.01
N GLU A 29 13.91 11.40 2.06
CA GLU A 29 14.27 12.18 0.87
C GLU A 29 15.28 11.42 -0.02
N ALA A 30 16.32 10.85 0.58
CA ALA A 30 17.32 10.06 -0.14
C ALA A 30 16.71 8.80 -0.79
N PHE A 31 15.81 8.12 -0.08
CA PHE A 31 15.07 6.98 -0.62
C PHE A 31 14.15 7.38 -1.77
N GLN A 32 13.41 8.49 -1.62
CA GLN A 32 12.53 8.99 -2.67
C GLN A 32 13.33 9.37 -3.92
N ALA A 33 14.49 10.02 -3.77
CA ALA A 33 15.37 10.37 -4.88
C ALA A 33 15.92 9.11 -5.60
N ALA A 34 16.39 8.11 -4.84
CA ALA A 34 16.88 6.86 -5.41
C ALA A 34 15.77 6.05 -6.11
N ALA A 35 14.56 6.06 -5.56
CA ALA A 35 13.41 5.44 -6.20
C ALA A 35 13.02 6.20 -7.48
N GLN A 36 13.00 7.53 -7.46
CA GLN A 36 12.71 8.35 -8.63
C GLN A 36 13.70 8.07 -9.77
N SER A 37 15.00 7.97 -9.48
CA SER A 37 16.00 7.63 -10.49
C SER A 37 15.78 6.23 -11.06
N TYR A 38 15.53 5.23 -10.21
CA TYR A 38 15.27 3.86 -10.65
C TYR A 38 14.07 3.76 -11.59
N PHE A 39 12.95 4.41 -11.24
CA PHE A 39 11.76 4.41 -12.09
C PHE A 39 11.91 5.27 -13.35
N ALA A 40 12.76 6.30 -13.33
CA ALA A 40 13.11 7.06 -14.53
C ALA A 40 13.88 6.20 -15.54
N ASP A 41 14.82 5.37 -15.08
CA ASP A 41 15.54 4.42 -15.94
C ASP A 41 14.59 3.37 -16.55
N LEU A 42 13.63 2.87 -15.76
CA LEU A 42 12.59 1.98 -16.26
C LEU A 42 11.66 2.66 -17.26
N ALA A 43 11.35 3.95 -17.09
CA ALA A 43 10.54 4.71 -18.04
C ALA A 43 11.26 4.85 -19.39
N ILE A 44 12.59 5.02 -19.37
CA ILE A 44 13.41 5.02 -20.57
C ILE A 44 13.32 3.66 -21.28
N LEU A 45 13.43 2.54 -20.56
CA LEU A 45 13.27 1.21 -21.13
C LEU A 45 11.90 1.03 -21.82
N HIS A 46 10.82 1.48 -21.18
CA HIS A 46 9.46 1.42 -21.77
C HIS A 46 9.35 2.19 -23.09
N LYS A 47 10.00 3.35 -23.17
CA LYS A 47 10.09 4.13 -24.40
C LYS A 47 10.86 3.38 -25.50
N TYR A 48 11.94 2.69 -25.14
CA TYR A 48 12.73 1.89 -26.11
C TYR A 48 11.97 0.69 -26.67
N ILE A 49 11.15 0.01 -25.84
CA ILE A 49 10.30 -1.11 -26.28
C ILE A 49 8.98 -0.68 -26.92
N GLY A 50 8.76 0.62 -27.10
CA GLY A 50 7.61 1.18 -27.81
C GLY A 50 6.29 1.16 -27.05
N ILE A 51 6.31 1.02 -25.72
CA ILE A 51 5.09 1.09 -24.90
C ILE A 51 4.82 2.56 -24.55
N PRO A 52 3.72 3.17 -25.06
CA PRO A 52 3.42 4.58 -24.81
C PRO A 52 2.94 4.78 -23.35
N ALA A 53 3.17 5.98 -22.82
CA ALA A 53 2.81 6.33 -21.44
C ALA A 53 1.29 6.22 -21.18
N GLU A 54 0.47 6.45 -22.20
CA GLU A 54 -0.99 6.34 -22.15
C GLU A 54 -1.45 4.91 -21.86
N VAL A 55 -0.76 3.90 -22.40
CA VAL A 55 -1.07 2.49 -22.12
C VAL A 55 -0.81 2.19 -20.64
N VAL A 56 0.36 2.58 -20.13
CA VAL A 56 0.73 2.37 -18.71
C VAL A 56 -0.18 3.16 -17.77
N ARG A 57 -0.64 4.35 -18.19
CA ARG A 57 -1.59 5.18 -17.43
C ARG A 57 -2.95 4.51 -17.25
N ILE A 58 -3.41 3.75 -18.23
CA ILE A 58 -4.73 3.10 -18.22
C ILE A 58 -4.66 1.67 -17.69
N GLU A 59 -3.55 0.97 -17.94
CA GLU A 59 -3.33 -0.40 -17.48
C GLU A 59 -3.47 -0.53 -15.96
N HIS A 60 -2.79 0.33 -15.19
CA HIS A 60 -2.84 0.30 -13.73
C HIS A 60 -4.28 0.40 -13.17
N PRO A 61 -5.09 1.44 -13.51
CA PRO A 61 -6.45 1.53 -13.01
C PRO A 61 -7.35 0.41 -13.53
N LEU A 62 -7.19 -0.07 -14.78
CA LEU A 62 -7.98 -1.20 -15.29
C LEU A 62 -7.70 -2.48 -14.51
N LEU A 63 -6.43 -2.81 -14.32
CA LEU A 63 -6.01 -4.04 -13.64
C LEU A 63 -6.38 -3.98 -12.15
N MET A 64 -6.21 -2.83 -11.50
CA MET A 64 -6.64 -2.64 -10.11
C MET A 64 -8.15 -2.72 -9.95
N THR A 65 -8.92 -2.01 -10.78
CA THR A 65 -10.39 -1.97 -10.64
C THR A 65 -11.00 -3.35 -10.85
N SER A 66 -10.57 -4.07 -11.90
CA SER A 66 -11.02 -5.44 -12.15
C SER A 66 -10.63 -6.39 -11.02
N SER A 67 -9.40 -6.26 -10.50
CA SER A 67 -8.92 -7.12 -9.42
C SER A 67 -9.60 -6.86 -8.09
N VAL A 68 -9.90 -5.60 -7.76
CA VAL A 68 -10.70 -5.27 -6.57
C VAL A 68 -12.11 -5.82 -6.72
N ALA A 69 -12.78 -5.58 -7.84
CA ALA A 69 -14.15 -6.04 -8.05
C ALA A 69 -14.26 -7.57 -7.96
N LEU A 70 -13.34 -8.29 -8.60
CA LEU A 70 -13.38 -9.74 -8.69
C LEU A 70 -12.70 -10.41 -7.49
N LEU A 71 -11.39 -10.23 -7.32
CA LEU A 71 -10.62 -10.95 -6.30
C LEU A 71 -10.98 -10.47 -4.90
N ALA A 72 -10.96 -9.16 -4.65
CA ALA A 72 -11.27 -8.63 -3.32
C ALA A 72 -12.75 -8.86 -2.96
N GLY A 73 -13.67 -8.53 -3.87
CA GLY A 73 -15.11 -8.73 -3.66
C GLY A 73 -15.48 -10.19 -3.37
N ILE A 74 -15.04 -11.12 -4.22
CA ILE A 74 -15.33 -12.56 -4.03
C ILE A 74 -14.60 -13.08 -2.79
N GLY A 75 -13.34 -12.71 -2.57
CA GLY A 75 -12.59 -13.18 -1.42
C GLY A 75 -13.17 -12.71 -0.10
N VAL A 76 -13.63 -11.46 0.01
CA VAL A 76 -14.33 -10.96 1.22
C VAL A 76 -15.63 -11.76 1.45
N LYS A 77 -16.44 -11.97 0.42
CA LYS A 77 -17.67 -12.79 0.48
C LYS A 77 -17.36 -14.20 0.99
N LEU A 78 -16.40 -14.89 0.39
CA LEU A 78 -15.98 -16.24 0.81
C LEU A 78 -15.43 -16.26 2.25
N GLY A 79 -14.75 -15.20 2.68
CA GLY A 79 -14.27 -15.06 4.06
C GLY A 79 -15.41 -15.01 5.08
N PHE A 80 -16.53 -14.35 4.76
CA PHE A 80 -17.73 -14.36 5.59
C PHE A 80 -18.49 -15.69 5.52
N GLU A 81 -18.65 -16.25 4.32
CA GLU A 81 -19.37 -17.52 4.11
C GLU A 81 -18.67 -18.69 4.80
N SER A 82 -17.32 -18.70 4.87
CA SER A 82 -16.53 -19.73 5.57
C SER A 82 -16.82 -19.87 7.08
N ARG A 83 -17.67 -19.01 7.63
CA ARG A 83 -18.18 -19.09 9.01
C ARG A 83 -19.41 -19.99 9.15
N GLY A 84 -20.06 -20.34 8.04
CA GLY A 84 -21.19 -21.27 7.98
C GLY A 84 -20.79 -22.74 8.19
N LYS A 85 -21.78 -23.62 8.26
CA LYS A 85 -21.59 -25.06 8.52
C LYS A 85 -21.26 -25.86 7.26
N ASP A 86 -21.80 -25.46 6.10
CA ASP A 86 -21.61 -26.19 4.85
C ASP A 86 -20.49 -25.58 4.01
N SER A 87 -19.56 -26.42 3.53
CA SER A 87 -18.44 -26.05 2.64
C SER A 87 -17.37 -25.07 3.19
N ALA A 88 -17.30 -24.89 4.51
CA ALA A 88 -16.41 -23.94 5.17
C ALA A 88 -14.92 -24.10 4.76
N GLU A 89 -14.45 -25.35 4.62
CA GLU A 89 -13.06 -25.63 4.23
C GLU A 89 -12.75 -25.18 2.80
N ARG A 90 -13.65 -25.48 1.84
CA ARG A 90 -13.50 -25.05 0.45
C ARG A 90 -13.50 -23.52 0.34
N GLN A 91 -14.45 -22.87 1.01
CA GLN A 91 -14.56 -21.41 1.02
C GLN A 91 -13.34 -20.76 1.67
N GLN A 92 -12.82 -21.33 2.76
CA GLN A 92 -11.61 -20.83 3.41
C GLN A 92 -10.37 -20.99 2.52
N SER A 93 -10.24 -22.12 1.82
CA SER A 93 -9.13 -22.34 0.88
C SER A 93 -9.18 -21.33 -0.28
N LEU A 94 -10.36 -21.15 -0.89
CA LEU A 94 -10.55 -20.18 -1.96
C LEU A 94 -10.30 -18.74 -1.47
N HIS A 95 -10.81 -18.37 -0.30
CA HIS A 95 -10.53 -17.06 0.31
C HIS A 95 -9.02 -16.81 0.41
N LYS A 96 -8.24 -17.77 0.93
CA LYS A 96 -6.79 -17.62 1.05
C LYS A 96 -6.11 -17.41 -0.30
N ILE A 97 -6.46 -18.23 -1.29
CA ILE A 97 -5.87 -18.14 -2.65
C ILE A 97 -6.20 -16.79 -3.27
N LEU A 98 -7.48 -16.39 -3.27
CA LEU A 98 -7.91 -15.12 -3.85
C LEU A 98 -7.26 -13.93 -3.15
N MET A 99 -7.16 -13.93 -1.82
CA MET A 99 -6.56 -12.82 -1.08
C MET A 99 -5.03 -12.76 -1.25
N ALA A 100 -4.36 -13.89 -1.35
CA ALA A 100 -2.92 -13.93 -1.66
C ALA A 100 -2.65 -13.42 -3.08
N SER A 101 -3.45 -13.85 -4.07
CA SER A 101 -3.39 -13.32 -5.44
C SER A 101 -3.69 -11.83 -5.47
N PHE A 102 -4.70 -11.36 -4.73
CA PHE A 102 -5.04 -9.95 -4.64
C PHE A 102 -3.89 -9.12 -4.06
N LEU A 103 -3.24 -9.57 -2.98
CA LEU A 103 -2.06 -8.91 -2.42
C LEU A 103 -0.91 -8.82 -3.44
N GLY A 104 -0.62 -9.92 -4.15
CA GLY A 104 0.40 -9.92 -5.19
C GLY A 104 0.10 -8.94 -6.32
N ILE A 105 -1.16 -8.92 -6.78
CA ILE A 105 -1.62 -7.98 -7.79
C ILE A 105 -1.51 -6.54 -7.29
N CYS A 106 -1.91 -6.22 -6.06
CA CYS A 106 -1.74 -4.88 -5.49
C CYS A 106 -0.28 -4.44 -5.44
N ALA A 107 0.65 -5.34 -5.13
CA ALA A 107 2.08 -5.03 -5.11
C ALA A 107 2.60 -4.69 -6.52
N LEU A 108 2.20 -5.47 -7.53
CA LEU A 108 2.49 -5.16 -8.94
C LEU A 108 1.83 -3.85 -9.38
N GLY A 109 0.59 -3.63 -8.96
CA GLY A 109 -0.16 -2.39 -9.19
C GLY A 109 0.59 -1.18 -8.65
N PHE A 110 1.08 -1.22 -7.40
CA PHE A 110 1.87 -0.13 -6.83
C PHE A 110 3.14 0.17 -7.67
N GLY A 111 3.82 -0.86 -8.16
CA GLY A 111 4.94 -0.71 -9.10
C GLY A 111 4.51 -0.02 -10.40
N GLY A 112 3.46 -0.51 -11.06
CA GLY A 112 2.94 0.06 -12.30
C GLY A 112 2.43 1.50 -12.16
N GLY A 113 1.75 1.82 -11.06
CA GLY A 113 1.30 3.18 -10.76
C GLY A 113 2.47 4.14 -10.51
N THR A 114 3.50 3.67 -9.79
CA THR A 114 4.74 4.45 -9.57
C THR A 114 5.48 4.69 -10.89
N LEU A 115 5.61 3.67 -11.73
CA LEU A 115 6.20 3.77 -13.07
C LEU A 115 5.42 4.75 -13.96
N SER A 116 4.08 4.71 -13.94
CA SER A 116 3.25 5.63 -14.72
C SER A 116 3.53 7.10 -14.36
N TYR A 117 3.71 7.41 -13.08
CA TYR A 117 4.10 8.75 -12.62
C TYR A 117 5.50 9.15 -13.10
N ALA A 118 6.47 8.22 -13.02
CA ALA A 118 7.83 8.47 -13.51
C ALA A 118 7.87 8.71 -15.03
N MET A 119 7.09 7.95 -15.81
CA MET A 119 6.95 8.16 -17.26
C MET A 119 6.34 9.52 -17.60
N GLN A 120 5.44 10.03 -16.74
CA GLN A 120 4.85 11.36 -16.85
C GLN A 120 5.75 12.49 -16.30
N GLN A 121 6.98 12.18 -15.87
CA GLN A 121 7.90 13.15 -15.25
C GLN A 121 7.31 13.84 -14.01
N LYS A 122 6.41 13.15 -13.28
CA LYS A 122 5.83 13.61 -12.02
C LYS A 122 6.61 13.02 -10.84
N GLU A 123 6.57 13.71 -9.71
CA GLU A 123 7.13 13.20 -8.46
C GLU A 123 6.36 11.96 -7.98
N ILE A 124 7.08 10.87 -7.71
CA ILE A 124 6.49 9.65 -7.15
C ILE A 124 6.11 9.84 -5.68
N TRP A 125 5.05 9.15 -5.25
CA TRP A 125 4.62 9.03 -3.84
C TRP A 125 4.20 10.31 -3.10
N LYS A 126 3.98 11.42 -3.83
CA LYS A 126 3.44 12.66 -3.25
C LYS A 126 1.93 12.70 -3.17
N SER A 127 1.23 11.99 -4.05
CA SER A 127 -0.23 12.01 -4.08
C SER A 127 -0.83 11.20 -2.92
N ILE A 128 -2.00 11.64 -2.43
CA ILE A 128 -2.76 10.91 -1.40
C ILE A 128 -3.07 9.48 -1.87
N HIS A 129 -3.33 9.27 -3.16
CA HIS A 129 -3.55 7.95 -3.74
C HIS A 129 -2.30 7.06 -3.59
N SER A 130 -1.12 7.57 -3.93
CA SER A 130 0.12 6.80 -3.79
C SER A 130 0.51 6.50 -2.34
N GLN A 131 0.24 7.42 -1.41
CA GLN A 131 0.49 7.21 0.01
C GLN A 131 -0.49 6.20 0.62
N SER A 132 -1.77 6.28 0.25
CA SER A 132 -2.78 5.32 0.67
C SER A 132 -2.52 3.91 0.10
N ALA A 133 -1.89 3.80 -1.07
CA ALA A 133 -1.44 2.52 -1.62
C ALA A 133 -0.42 1.82 -0.71
N VAL A 134 0.57 2.56 -0.19
CA VAL A 134 1.56 2.04 0.76
C VAL A 134 0.88 1.58 2.04
N ALA A 135 -0.02 2.40 2.59
CA ALA A 135 -0.78 2.04 3.78
C ALA A 135 -1.62 0.76 3.57
N LEU A 136 -2.26 0.62 2.40
CA LEU A 136 -3.01 -0.57 2.03
C LEU A 136 -2.13 -1.81 1.93
N LEU A 137 -0.96 -1.73 1.29
CA LEU A 137 -0.04 -2.86 1.18
C LEU A 137 0.43 -3.33 2.56
N VAL A 138 0.73 -2.41 3.46
CA VAL A 138 1.10 -2.73 4.84
C VAL A 138 -0.07 -3.39 5.58
N LEU A 139 -1.27 -2.81 5.51
CA LEU A 139 -2.46 -3.36 6.17
C LEU A 139 -2.86 -4.73 5.62
N LEU A 140 -2.80 -4.92 4.30
CA LEU A 140 -3.15 -6.16 3.63
C LEU A 140 -2.14 -7.26 3.97
N SER A 141 -0.85 -6.93 4.02
CA SER A 141 0.21 -7.84 4.47
C SER A 141 0.04 -8.22 5.95
N ALA A 142 -0.22 -7.23 6.82
CA ALA A 142 -0.51 -7.49 8.23
C ALA A 142 -1.76 -8.37 8.39
N ASN A 143 -2.80 -8.12 7.60
CA ASN A 143 -4.02 -8.91 7.65
C ASN A 143 -3.79 -10.36 7.19
N ALA A 144 -2.95 -10.57 6.18
CA ALA A 144 -2.54 -11.90 5.74
C ALA A 144 -1.81 -12.67 6.86
N ILE A 145 -0.88 -12.02 7.57
CA ILE A 145 -0.18 -12.59 8.72
C ILE A 145 -1.18 -12.98 9.82
N LEU A 146 -2.11 -12.08 10.18
CA LEU A 146 -3.15 -12.36 11.19
C LEU A 146 -4.02 -13.56 10.80
N GLY A 147 -4.30 -13.73 9.51
CA GLY A 147 -5.03 -14.88 8.97
C GLY A 147 -4.27 -16.20 9.16
N ILE A 148 -2.95 -16.19 8.93
CA ILE A 148 -2.07 -17.35 9.15
C ILE A 148 -1.96 -17.66 10.66
N SER A 149 -1.83 -16.63 11.49
CA SER A 149 -1.75 -16.74 12.96
C SER A 149 -3.08 -17.14 13.62
N LYS A 150 -4.15 -17.36 12.85
CA LYS A 150 -5.50 -17.74 13.32
C LYS A 150 -6.12 -16.74 14.31
N LEU A 151 -5.70 -15.47 14.28
CA LEU A 151 -6.25 -14.40 15.12
C LEU A 151 -7.53 -13.83 14.50
N ARG A 152 -8.61 -14.63 14.53
CA ARG A 152 -9.83 -14.41 13.72
C ARG A 152 -10.49 -13.05 13.91
N SER A 153 -10.59 -12.56 15.16
CA SER A 153 -11.23 -11.27 15.45
C SER A 153 -10.41 -10.10 14.88
N LEU A 154 -9.09 -10.13 15.08
CA LEU A 154 -8.19 -9.09 14.56
C LEU A 154 -8.13 -9.13 13.03
N HIS A 155 -8.03 -10.32 12.43
CA HIS A 155 -8.06 -10.48 10.98
C HIS A 155 -9.36 -9.92 10.37
N THR A 156 -10.50 -10.13 11.03
CA THR A 156 -11.77 -9.57 10.55
C THR A 156 -11.79 -8.04 10.68
N GLY A 157 -11.39 -7.52 11.84
CA GLY A 157 -11.37 -6.08 12.10
C GLY A 157 -10.44 -5.35 11.14
N VAL A 158 -9.21 -5.84 10.96
CA VAL A 158 -8.25 -5.28 10.02
C VAL A 158 -8.74 -5.44 8.57
N GLY A 159 -9.32 -6.59 8.21
CA GLY A 159 -9.89 -6.81 6.88
C GLY A 159 -11.01 -5.82 6.53
N ILE A 160 -11.88 -5.48 7.48
CA ILE A 160 -12.92 -4.44 7.28
C ILE A 160 -12.27 -3.07 7.09
N THR A 161 -11.28 -2.72 7.91
CA THR A 161 -10.52 -1.47 7.75
C THR A 161 -9.87 -1.39 6.37
N VAL A 162 -9.26 -2.47 5.87
CA VAL A 162 -8.71 -2.52 4.51
C VAL A 162 -9.78 -2.23 3.47
N CYS A 163 -10.98 -2.81 3.58
CA CYS A 163 -12.06 -2.57 2.63
C CYS A 163 -12.45 -1.08 2.57
N LEU A 164 -12.54 -0.41 3.73
CA LEU A 164 -12.87 1.01 3.80
C LEU A 164 -11.77 1.89 3.20
N VAL A 165 -10.51 1.63 3.57
CA VAL A 165 -9.35 2.38 3.03
C VAL A 165 -9.22 2.15 1.52
N LEU A 166 -9.50 0.93 1.04
CA LEU A 166 -9.47 0.59 -0.38
C LEU A 166 -10.54 1.37 -1.17
N GLY A 167 -11.74 1.55 -0.62
CA GLY A 167 -12.77 2.41 -1.21
C GLY A 167 -12.30 3.86 -1.37
N ALA A 168 -11.68 4.43 -0.33
CA ALA A 168 -11.12 5.78 -0.39
C ALA A 168 -9.95 5.88 -1.40
N HIS A 169 -9.09 4.86 -1.43
CA HIS A 169 -7.97 4.78 -2.38
C HIS A 169 -8.45 4.78 -3.83
N ILE A 170 -9.50 4.02 -4.15
CA ILE A 170 -10.12 4.00 -5.49
C ILE A 170 -10.70 5.38 -5.83
N ALA A 171 -11.42 6.03 -4.92
CA ALA A 171 -11.98 7.35 -5.15
C ALA A 171 -10.89 8.39 -5.51
N THR A 172 -9.78 8.39 -4.77
CA THR A 172 -8.63 9.26 -5.08
C THR A 172 -7.91 8.89 -6.38
N GLY A 173 -7.92 7.61 -6.78
CA GLY A 173 -7.36 7.15 -8.04
C GLY A 173 -8.19 7.58 -9.26
N ILE A 174 -9.52 7.49 -9.15
CA ILE A 174 -10.46 7.98 -10.17
C ILE A 174 -10.30 9.50 -10.33
N GLN A 175 -10.17 10.25 -9.24
CA GLN A 175 -9.92 11.69 -9.30
C GLN A 175 -8.65 12.02 -10.11
N LEU A 176 -7.55 11.28 -9.90
CA LEU A 176 -6.30 11.48 -10.62
C LEU A 176 -6.37 11.12 -12.11
N LEU A 177 -7.36 10.35 -12.54
CA LEU A 177 -7.56 10.03 -13.96
C LEU A 177 -8.10 11.25 -14.75
N PHE A 178 -8.80 12.15 -14.07
CA PHE A 178 -9.45 13.32 -14.67
C PHE A 178 -8.67 14.63 -14.47
N THR A 179 -7.49 14.59 -13.81
CA THR A 179 -6.61 15.74 -13.57
C THR A 179 -5.28 15.60 -14.29
#